data_AF-A0A3M1VIN7-F1
#
_entry.id   AF-A0A3M1VIN7-F1
#
_cell.length_a   1.000
_cell.length_b   1.000
_cell.length_c   1.000
_cell.angle_alpha   90.00
_cell.angle_beta   90.00
_cell.angle_gamma   90.00
#
_symmetry.space_group_name_H-M   'P 1'
#
loop_
_entity.id
_entity.type
_entity.pdbx_description
1 polymer ?
#
loop_
_entity_poly.entity_id
_entity_poly.type
_entity_poly.pdbx_seq_one_letter_code
_entity_poly.pdbx_strand_id
1 'polypeptide(L)'
;MNYRKFIIRLFTFLGGIYFFLEFVLPGKVAGVQIDQYHDQISRGFIVVGAMAVGLGLINLLMVHGSKIIFRRKGAINSLALLSGLFLMMFVSGSVWLADLNRANSVRKITSLASFAERIAQDYQIKKKGVKPYYVRNQLLKDAAFKALNELDNSVNKLDLSRLPESSTDSTLLKSLKRDFTVAMMESDNALAKLQVSESDKPDFSANNKVKQSLQTVAFLSREIKSVLYRYSTIRRIYTLLFDGLFVSLGSAMFSLLGFYIAAAAYRAFRIKSAESTLMLLAALLVMLGQIPFSIWIWDGFTDIRLWLLSVPNTAAFRAIKIGAAVAGLVMAIRMWLSIESESFERGTEL
;
A
#
# COMPACT_ATOMS: atom_id res chain seq x y z
N MET A 1 -27.84 -8.11 -34.51
CA MET A 1 -26.60 -7.30 -34.64
C MET A 1 -26.16 -6.86 -33.25
N ASN A 2 -24.95 -7.23 -32.80
CA ASN A 2 -24.49 -7.08 -31.41
C ASN A 2 -24.17 -5.62 -31.05
N TYR A 3 -25.20 -4.80 -30.81
CA TYR A 3 -25.07 -3.39 -30.39
C TYR A 3 -24.14 -3.24 -29.16
N ARG A 4 -24.16 -4.20 -28.23
CA ARG A 4 -23.24 -4.25 -27.08
C ARG A 4 -21.77 -4.28 -27.52
N LYS A 5 -21.38 -5.18 -28.42
CA LYS A 5 -20.00 -5.27 -28.92
C LYS A 5 -19.59 -4.02 -29.71
N PHE A 6 -20.53 -3.41 -30.44
CA PHE A 6 -20.28 -2.17 -31.17
C PHE A 6 -20.02 -1.00 -30.22
N ILE A 7 -20.84 -0.82 -29.20
CA ILE A 7 -20.68 0.21 -28.16
C ILE A 7 -19.30 0.10 -27.50
N ILE A 8 -18.88 -1.11 -27.12
CA ILE A 8 -17.56 -1.30 -26.51
C ILE A 8 -16.45 -0.84 -27.45
N ARG A 9 -16.46 -1.35 -28.68
CA ARG A 9 -15.42 -0.99 -29.67
C ARG A 9 -15.39 0.51 -29.91
N LEU A 10 -16.54 1.16 -29.99
CA LEU A 10 -16.65 2.59 -30.19
C LEU A 10 -16.05 3.37 -29.01
N PHE A 11 -16.48 3.09 -27.77
CA PHE A 11 -15.93 3.78 -26.60
C PHE A 11 -14.45 3.47 -26.38
N THR A 12 -14.01 2.24 -26.63
CA THR A 12 -12.58 1.90 -26.54
C THR A 12 -11.76 2.64 -27.58
N PHE A 13 -12.25 2.67 -28.82
CA PHE A 13 -11.58 3.36 -29.92
C PHE A 13 -11.49 4.87 -29.66
N LEU A 14 -12.58 5.50 -29.21
CA LEU A 14 -12.60 6.92 -28.87
C LEU A 14 -11.66 7.25 -27.71
N GLY A 15 -11.66 6.43 -26.64
CA GLY A 15 -10.74 6.61 -25.53
C GLY A 15 -9.26 6.43 -25.93
N GLY A 16 -8.98 5.44 -26.79
CA GLY A 16 -7.65 5.22 -27.36
C GLY A 16 -7.16 6.38 -28.22
N ILE A 17 -8.04 6.88 -29.10
CA ILE A 17 -7.76 8.06 -29.93
C ILE A 17 -7.54 9.30 -29.07
N TYR A 18 -8.35 9.52 -28.04
CA TYR A 18 -8.21 10.66 -27.15
C TYR A 18 -6.81 10.67 -26.51
N PHE A 19 -6.39 9.57 -25.88
CA PHE A 19 -5.06 9.49 -25.29
C PHE A 19 -3.95 9.55 -26.33
N PHE A 20 -4.15 9.01 -27.53
CA PHE A 20 -3.18 9.15 -28.62
C PHE A 20 -3.02 10.61 -29.05
N LEU A 21 -4.11 11.34 -29.24
CA LEU A 21 -4.11 12.73 -29.67
C LEU A 21 -3.53 13.64 -28.59
N GLU A 22 -3.94 13.48 -27.33
CA GLU A 22 -3.35 14.20 -26.20
C GLU A 22 -1.84 13.93 -26.09
N PHE A 23 -1.45 12.69 -26.37
CA PHE A 23 -0.06 12.28 -26.29
C PHE A 23 0.82 12.88 -27.40
N VAL A 24 0.29 13.00 -28.62
CA VAL A 24 1.03 13.48 -29.81
C VAL A 24 0.96 15.00 -29.95
N LEU A 25 -0.16 15.61 -29.59
CA LEU A 25 -0.41 17.03 -29.81
C LEU A 25 0.02 17.87 -28.61
N PRO A 26 0.54 19.09 -28.84
CA PRO A 26 0.72 20.05 -27.75
C PRO A 26 -0.65 20.43 -27.15
N GLY A 27 -0.70 20.78 -25.86
CA GLY A 27 -1.97 21.04 -25.14
C GLY A 27 -2.90 22.07 -25.79
N LYS A 28 -2.37 22.93 -26.68
CA LYS A 28 -3.15 23.80 -27.56
C LYS A 28 -2.79 23.54 -29.01
N VAL A 29 -3.79 23.22 -29.84
CA VAL A 29 -3.67 23.13 -31.30
C VAL A 29 -4.69 24.04 -31.93
N ALA A 30 -4.23 24.96 -32.80
CA ALA A 30 -5.11 25.89 -33.52
C ALA A 30 -6.13 26.64 -32.63
N GLY A 31 -5.72 27.02 -31.41
CA GLY A 31 -6.58 27.74 -30.45
C GLY A 31 -7.51 26.85 -29.61
N VAL A 32 -7.60 25.55 -29.90
CA VAL A 32 -8.38 24.58 -29.13
C VAL A 32 -7.50 23.92 -28.07
N GLN A 33 -7.97 23.94 -26.81
CA GLN A 33 -7.35 23.21 -25.70
C GLN A 33 -7.79 21.76 -25.74
N ILE A 34 -6.87 20.84 -26.01
CA ILE A 34 -7.14 19.40 -26.13
C ILE A 34 -7.24 18.74 -24.74
N ASP A 35 -6.59 19.33 -23.74
CA ASP A 35 -6.47 18.86 -22.36
C ASP A 35 -7.65 19.26 -21.45
N GLN A 36 -8.59 20.06 -21.94
CA GLN A 36 -9.73 20.58 -21.14
C GLN A 36 -10.55 19.51 -20.41
N TYR A 37 -10.61 18.28 -20.94
CA TYR A 37 -11.37 17.16 -20.38
C TYR A 37 -10.49 16.02 -19.85
N HIS A 38 -9.17 16.23 -19.77
CA HIS A 38 -8.22 15.19 -19.37
C HIS A 38 -8.56 14.59 -18.02
N ASP A 39 -8.78 15.43 -17.01
CA ASP A 39 -9.07 14.97 -15.66
C ASP A 39 -10.35 14.14 -15.59
N GLN A 40 -11.39 14.52 -16.32
CA GLN A 40 -12.67 13.82 -16.34
C GLN A 40 -12.54 12.47 -17.03
N ILE A 41 -11.84 12.43 -18.18
CA ILE A 41 -11.60 11.20 -18.94
C ILE A 41 -10.71 10.26 -18.12
N SER A 42 -9.59 10.75 -17.59
CA SER A 42 -8.68 10.00 -16.73
C SER A 42 -9.36 9.44 -15.48
N ARG A 43 -10.20 10.24 -14.79
CA ARG A 43 -11.02 9.73 -13.67
C ARG A 43 -12.00 8.65 -14.11
N GLY A 44 -12.64 8.80 -15.27
CA GLY A 44 -13.51 7.78 -15.86
C GLY A 44 -12.77 6.47 -16.07
N PHE A 45 -11.56 6.51 -16.63
CA PHE A 45 -10.69 5.34 -16.80
C PHE A 45 -10.29 4.72 -15.46
N ILE A 46 -9.94 5.52 -14.45
CA ILE A 46 -9.60 5.03 -13.11
C ILE A 46 -10.80 4.31 -12.49
N VAL A 47 -12.01 4.87 -12.61
CA VAL A 47 -13.24 4.24 -12.11
C VAL A 47 -13.51 2.91 -12.82
N VAL A 48 -13.42 2.88 -14.16
CA VAL A 48 -13.56 1.64 -14.94
C VAL A 48 -12.50 0.61 -14.54
N GLY A 49 -11.25 1.04 -14.34
CA GLY A 49 -10.16 0.20 -13.86
C GLY A 49 -10.42 -0.37 -12.46
N ALA A 50 -10.90 0.45 -11.52
CA ALA A 50 -11.27 0.02 -10.18
C ALA A 50 -12.42 -0.99 -10.18
N MET A 51 -13.44 -0.78 -11.03
CA MET A 51 -14.53 -1.74 -11.23
C MET A 51 -14.04 -3.05 -11.84
N ALA A 52 -13.10 -2.99 -12.80
CA ALA A 52 -12.51 -4.17 -13.42
C ALA A 52 -11.79 -5.06 -12.40
N VAL A 53 -11.16 -4.49 -11.36
CA VAL A 53 -10.57 -5.27 -10.25
C VAL A 53 -11.66 -6.06 -9.52
N GLY A 54 -12.79 -5.43 -9.20
CA GLY A 54 -13.92 -6.09 -8.54
C GLY A 54 -14.54 -7.20 -9.40
N LEU A 55 -14.76 -6.92 -10.69
CA LEU A 55 -15.25 -7.91 -11.65
C LEU A 55 -14.27 -9.08 -11.83
N GLY A 56 -12.97 -8.83 -11.83
CA GLY A 56 -11.94 -9.86 -11.88
C GLY A 56 -12.02 -10.82 -10.69
N LEU A 57 -12.25 -10.30 -9.48
CA LEU A 57 -12.45 -11.12 -8.29
C LEU A 57 -13.72 -11.97 -8.39
N ILE A 58 -14.83 -11.36 -8.82
CA ILE A 58 -16.11 -12.07 -9.01
C ILE A 58 -15.95 -13.18 -10.07
N ASN A 59 -15.26 -12.89 -11.18
CA ASN A 59 -15.01 -13.85 -12.24
C ASN A 59 -14.17 -15.05 -11.74
N LEU A 60 -13.11 -14.79 -10.97
CA LEU A 60 -12.32 -15.85 -10.35
C LEU A 60 -13.18 -16.74 -9.45
N LEU A 61 -14.00 -16.13 -8.58
CA LEU A 61 -14.90 -16.86 -7.70
C LEU A 61 -15.93 -17.67 -8.47
N MET A 62 -16.53 -17.11 -9.52
CA MET A 62 -17.55 -17.77 -10.31
C MET A 62 -16.98 -18.94 -11.12
N VAL A 63 -15.87 -18.72 -11.84
CA VAL A 63 -15.24 -19.73 -12.69
C VAL A 63 -14.65 -20.87 -11.85
N HIS A 64 -13.87 -20.55 -10.83
CA HIS A 64 -13.23 -21.57 -9.99
C HIS A 64 -14.22 -22.18 -9.00
N GLY A 65 -15.18 -21.41 -8.48
CA GLY A 65 -16.26 -21.91 -7.63
C GLY A 65 -17.16 -22.88 -8.39
N SER A 66 -17.55 -22.57 -9.63
CA SER A 66 -18.30 -23.48 -10.50
C SER A 66 -17.52 -24.78 -10.75
N LYS A 67 -16.20 -24.72 -11.00
CA LYS A 67 -15.39 -25.95 -11.16
C LYS A 67 -15.41 -26.83 -9.91
N ILE A 68 -15.42 -26.24 -8.72
CA ILE A 68 -15.46 -26.98 -7.43
C ILE A 68 -16.86 -27.58 -7.21
N ILE A 69 -17.91 -26.77 -7.33
CA ILE A 69 -19.30 -27.18 -7.08
C ILE A 69 -19.71 -28.31 -8.03
N PHE A 70 -19.41 -28.15 -9.32
CA PHE A 70 -19.75 -29.13 -10.35
C PHE A 70 -18.64 -30.18 -10.58
N ARG A 71 -17.63 -30.25 -9.70
CA ARG A 71 -16.50 -31.21 -9.75
C ARG A 71 -15.88 -31.39 -11.14
N ARG A 72 -15.70 -30.28 -11.87
CA ARG A 72 -15.11 -30.30 -13.22
C ARG A 72 -13.61 -30.59 -13.18
N LYS A 73 -13.01 -30.95 -14.33
CA LYS A 73 -11.56 -31.19 -14.45
C LYS A 73 -10.76 -30.01 -13.88
N GLY A 74 -9.82 -30.30 -12.96
CA GLY A 74 -9.03 -29.28 -12.27
C GLY A 74 -9.71 -28.62 -11.06
N ALA A 75 -10.77 -29.23 -10.52
CA ALA A 75 -11.45 -28.77 -9.30
C ALA A 75 -10.50 -28.63 -8.10
N ILE A 76 -9.56 -29.55 -7.92
CA ILE A 76 -8.59 -29.52 -6.81
C ILE A 76 -7.69 -28.28 -6.88
N ASN A 77 -7.16 -27.96 -8.08
CA ASN A 77 -6.34 -26.76 -8.28
C ASN A 77 -7.16 -25.48 -8.03
N SER A 78 -8.43 -25.49 -8.44
CA SER A 78 -9.35 -24.38 -8.21
C SER A 78 -9.67 -24.22 -6.72
N LEU A 79 -9.82 -25.32 -5.99
CA LEU A 79 -10.00 -25.33 -4.54
C LEU A 79 -8.78 -24.74 -3.85
N ALA A 80 -7.57 -25.19 -4.21
CA ALA A 80 -6.32 -24.68 -3.66
C ALA A 80 -6.15 -23.17 -3.90
N LEU A 81 -6.49 -22.68 -5.10
CA LEU A 81 -6.47 -21.26 -5.44
C LEU A 81 -7.42 -20.46 -4.53
N LEU A 82 -8.70 -20.87 -4.46
CA LEU A 82 -9.70 -20.14 -3.68
C LEU A 82 -9.39 -20.22 -2.18
N SER A 83 -9.00 -21.38 -1.67
CA SER A 83 -8.61 -21.53 -0.27
C SER A 83 -7.40 -20.66 0.07
N GLY A 84 -6.39 -20.61 -0.80
CA GLY A 84 -5.21 -19.76 -0.63
C GLY A 84 -5.57 -18.28 -0.62
N LEU A 85 -6.44 -17.85 -1.55
CA LEU A 85 -6.94 -16.48 -1.62
C LEU A 85 -7.70 -16.09 -0.34
N PHE A 86 -8.67 -16.90 0.09
CA PHE A 86 -9.45 -16.61 1.30
C PHE A 86 -8.59 -16.67 2.56
N LEU A 87 -7.68 -17.64 2.66
CA LEU A 87 -6.75 -17.72 3.79
C LEU A 87 -5.86 -16.48 3.87
N MET A 88 -5.27 -16.06 2.75
CA MET A 88 -4.40 -14.90 2.72
C MET A 88 -5.17 -13.61 3.00
N MET A 89 -6.38 -13.47 2.45
CA MET A 89 -7.26 -12.33 2.72
C MET A 89 -7.66 -12.26 4.20
N PHE A 90 -8.01 -13.39 4.80
CA PHE A 90 -8.34 -13.47 6.23
C PHE A 90 -7.15 -13.12 7.10
N VAL A 91 -5.97 -13.68 6.82
CA VAL A 91 -4.75 -13.43 7.60
C VAL A 91 -4.31 -11.98 7.47
N SER A 92 -4.22 -11.46 6.24
CA SER A 92 -3.85 -10.06 5.99
C SER A 92 -4.86 -9.08 6.60
N GLY A 93 -6.15 -9.35 6.46
CA GLY A 93 -7.21 -8.55 7.09
C GLY A 93 -7.11 -8.56 8.62
N SER A 94 -6.83 -9.72 9.22
CA SER A 94 -6.62 -9.85 10.67
C SER A 94 -5.38 -9.07 11.15
N VAL A 95 -4.29 -9.10 10.37
CA VAL A 95 -3.09 -8.28 10.63
C VAL A 95 -3.44 -6.80 10.57
N TRP A 96 -4.12 -6.36 9.52
CA TRP A 96 -4.53 -4.97 9.37
C TRP A 96 -5.48 -4.49 10.49
N LEU A 97 -6.44 -5.32 10.90
CA LEU A 97 -7.31 -5.03 12.04
C LEU A 97 -6.52 -4.93 13.35
N ALA A 98 -5.52 -5.79 13.55
CA ALA A 98 -4.63 -5.70 14.71
C ALA A 98 -3.82 -4.38 14.69
N ASP A 99 -3.35 -3.94 13.54
CA ASP A 99 -2.64 -2.66 13.36
C ASP A 99 -3.55 -1.48 13.71
N LEU A 100 -4.79 -1.48 13.21
CA LEU A 100 -5.78 -0.45 13.52
C LEU A 100 -6.09 -0.39 15.02
N ASN A 101 -6.33 -1.54 15.65
CA ASN A 101 -6.64 -1.59 17.08
C ASN A 101 -5.48 -1.07 17.94
N ARG A 102 -4.23 -1.36 17.55
CA ARG A 102 -3.03 -0.82 18.20
C ARG A 102 -2.92 0.70 18.02
N ALA A 103 -3.09 1.20 16.81
CA ALA A 103 -3.07 2.64 16.52
C ALA A 103 -4.17 3.39 17.29
N ASN A 104 -5.38 2.84 17.33
CA ASN A 104 -6.52 3.46 18.02
C ASN A 104 -6.36 3.47 19.55
N SER A 105 -5.77 2.42 20.13
CA SER A 105 -5.49 2.35 21.57
C SER A 105 -4.63 3.52 22.05
N VAL A 106 -3.65 3.93 21.23
CA VAL A 106 -2.67 4.97 21.58
C VAL A 106 -3.16 6.36 21.17
N ARG A 107 -3.99 6.45 20.11
CA ARG A 107 -4.50 7.71 19.56
C ARG A 107 -5.17 8.61 20.60
N LYS A 108 -5.96 8.04 21.53
CA LYS A 108 -6.62 8.81 22.60
C LYS A 108 -5.58 9.53 23.46
N ILE A 109 -4.55 8.82 23.93
CA ILE A 109 -3.48 9.36 24.77
C ILE A 109 -2.68 10.43 24.02
N THR A 110 -2.29 10.17 22.78
CA THR A 110 -1.56 11.14 21.96
C THR A 110 -2.40 12.41 21.69
N SER A 111 -3.70 12.26 21.51
CA SER A 111 -4.62 13.41 21.34
C SER A 111 -4.76 14.23 22.63
N LEU A 112 -4.72 13.59 23.80
CA LEU A 112 -4.73 14.28 25.09
C LEU A 112 -3.39 14.98 25.35
N ALA A 113 -2.27 14.39 24.94
CA ALA A 113 -0.97 15.03 25.01
C ALA A 113 -0.89 16.29 24.13
N SER A 114 -1.39 16.22 22.90
CA SER A 114 -1.47 17.41 22.03
C SER A 114 -2.48 18.43 22.53
N PHE A 115 -3.57 17.99 23.18
CA PHE A 115 -4.50 18.90 23.85
C PHE A 115 -3.83 19.62 25.02
N ALA A 116 -3.01 18.94 25.84
CA ALA A 116 -2.27 19.56 26.94
C ALA A 116 -1.37 20.71 26.45
N GLU A 117 -0.63 20.47 25.36
CA GLU A 117 0.16 21.50 24.68
C GLU A 117 -0.71 22.64 24.15
N ARG A 118 -1.84 22.30 23.53
CA ARG A 118 -2.74 23.29 22.94
C ARG A 118 -3.37 24.22 23.98
N ILE A 119 -3.63 23.73 25.20
CA ILE A 119 -4.11 24.57 26.31
C ILE A 119 -3.10 25.68 26.63
N ALA A 120 -1.82 25.34 26.75
CA ALA A 120 -0.77 26.31 27.03
C ALA A 120 -0.61 27.33 25.88
N GLN A 121 -0.58 26.84 24.64
CA GLN A 121 -0.45 27.69 23.44
C GLN A 121 -1.63 28.65 23.27
N ASP A 122 -2.87 28.16 23.39
CA ASP A 122 -4.08 28.99 23.20
C ASP A 122 -4.14 30.13 24.23
N TYR A 123 -3.63 29.91 25.45
CA TYR A 123 -3.54 30.94 26.48
C TYR A 123 -2.46 31.99 26.16
N GLN A 124 -1.28 31.55 25.73
CA GLN A 124 -0.17 32.45 25.36
C GLN A 124 -0.57 33.40 24.22
N ILE A 125 -1.31 32.91 23.22
CA ILE A 125 -1.80 33.72 22.09
C ILE A 125 -3.12 34.47 22.38
N LYS A 126 -3.64 34.38 23.62
CA LYS A 126 -4.92 35.00 24.04
C LYS A 126 -6.07 34.68 23.08
N LYS A 127 -6.19 33.42 22.65
CA LYS A 127 -7.20 32.99 21.69
C LYS A 127 -8.60 33.26 22.24
N LYS A 128 -9.47 33.91 21.44
CA LYS A 128 -10.87 34.16 21.81
C LYS A 128 -11.74 32.92 21.57
N GLY A 129 -12.85 32.80 22.31
CA GLY A 129 -13.85 31.74 22.13
C GLY A 129 -13.44 30.35 22.66
N VAL A 130 -12.40 30.28 23.50
CA VAL A 130 -11.99 29.03 24.17
C VAL A 130 -12.39 29.07 25.65
N LYS A 131 -12.68 27.89 26.22
CA LYS A 131 -12.96 27.77 27.65
C LYS A 131 -11.75 28.25 28.49
N PRO A 132 -11.98 28.71 29.74
CA PRO A 132 -10.91 29.14 30.63
C PRO A 132 -9.83 28.06 30.84
N TYR A 133 -8.61 28.50 31.14
CA TYR A 133 -7.44 27.63 31.31
C TYR A 133 -7.67 26.49 32.32
N TYR A 134 -8.13 26.84 33.52
CA TYR A 134 -8.38 25.87 34.60
C TYR A 134 -9.47 24.86 34.26
N VAL A 135 -10.56 25.28 33.59
CA VAL A 135 -11.65 24.39 33.15
C VAL A 135 -11.14 23.38 32.12
N ARG A 136 -10.30 23.81 31.17
CA ARG A 136 -9.72 22.91 30.17
C ARG A 136 -8.74 21.92 30.81
N ASN A 137 -7.97 22.35 31.80
CA ASN A 137 -7.10 21.48 32.57
C ASN A 137 -7.88 20.46 33.39
N GLN A 138 -9.03 20.83 33.95
CA GLN A 138 -9.92 19.88 34.65
C GLN A 138 -10.44 18.82 33.70
N LEU A 139 -10.96 19.22 32.54
CA LEU A 139 -11.44 18.29 31.50
C LEU A 139 -10.32 17.38 30.97
N LEU A 140 -9.11 17.93 30.79
CA LEU A 140 -7.92 17.16 30.42
C LEU A 140 -7.60 16.13 31.50
N LYS A 141 -7.60 16.53 32.77
CA LYS A 141 -7.29 15.66 33.90
C LYS A 141 -8.25 14.47 33.97
N ASP A 142 -9.55 14.73 33.91
CA ASP A 142 -10.59 13.70 33.99
C ASP A 142 -10.51 12.72 32.80
N ALA A 143 -10.33 13.26 31.58
CA ALA A 143 -10.21 12.45 30.37
C ALA A 143 -8.91 11.63 30.34
N ALA A 144 -7.79 12.23 30.77
CA ALA A 144 -6.49 11.57 30.84
C ALA A 144 -6.50 10.45 31.88
N PHE A 145 -7.05 10.67 33.07
CA PHE A 145 -7.16 9.65 34.09
C PHE A 145 -7.96 8.43 33.59
N LYS A 146 -9.11 8.67 32.96
CA LYS A 146 -9.91 7.58 32.36
C LYS A 146 -9.15 6.84 31.27
N ALA A 147 -8.49 7.57 30.35
CA ALA A 147 -7.78 6.97 29.24
C ALA A 147 -6.53 6.18 29.68
N LEU A 148 -5.82 6.67 30.70
CA LEU A 148 -4.68 5.99 31.31
C LEU A 148 -5.12 4.69 31.99
N ASN A 149 -6.21 4.72 32.76
CA ASN A 149 -6.77 3.51 33.38
C ASN A 149 -7.24 2.48 32.34
N GLU A 150 -7.89 2.92 31.25
CA GLU A 150 -8.25 2.02 30.14
C GLU A 150 -7.00 1.37 29.51
N LEU A 151 -5.93 2.15 29.34
CA LEU A 151 -4.68 1.69 28.75
C LEU A 151 -3.92 0.72 29.66
N ASP A 152 -3.80 1.04 30.94
CA ASP A 152 -3.14 0.20 31.94
C ASP A 152 -3.82 -1.17 32.03
N ASN A 153 -5.16 -1.18 32.14
CA ASN A 153 -5.94 -2.41 32.07
C ASN A 153 -5.71 -3.19 30.78
N SER A 154 -5.60 -2.50 29.63
CA SER A 154 -5.30 -3.15 28.34
C SER A 154 -3.90 -3.77 28.31
N VAL A 155 -2.91 -3.16 28.97
CA VAL A 155 -1.52 -3.64 29.00
C VAL A 155 -1.37 -4.80 29.99
N ASN A 156 -2.06 -4.73 31.14
CA ASN A 156 -2.01 -5.77 32.17
C ASN A 156 -2.72 -7.06 31.77
N LYS A 157 -3.74 -6.98 30.90
CA LYS A 157 -4.43 -8.15 30.32
C LYS A 157 -3.63 -8.89 29.23
N LEU A 158 -2.47 -8.37 28.82
CA LEU A 158 -1.69 -9.00 27.76
C LEU A 158 -1.08 -10.33 28.24
N ASP A 159 -1.37 -11.40 27.49
CA ASP A 159 -0.85 -12.74 27.73
C ASP A 159 0.64 -12.82 27.37
N LEU A 160 1.48 -12.96 28.39
CA LEU A 160 2.96 -12.96 28.29
C LEU A 160 3.54 -14.37 28.12
N SER A 161 2.73 -15.42 28.28
CA SER A 161 3.17 -16.82 28.21
C SER A 161 3.66 -17.23 26.81
N ARG A 162 3.39 -16.41 25.80
CA ARG A 162 3.68 -16.68 24.38
C ARG A 162 5.14 -16.42 23.99
N LEU A 163 5.95 -15.89 24.91
CA LEU A 163 7.35 -15.54 24.70
C LEU A 163 8.28 -16.65 25.18
N PRO A 164 9.31 -17.02 24.40
CA PRO A 164 10.37 -17.90 24.90
C PRO A 164 11.08 -17.25 26.09
N GLU A 165 11.18 -17.97 27.21
CA GLU A 165 11.70 -17.42 28.48
C GLU A 165 13.10 -16.81 28.36
N SER A 166 13.96 -17.36 27.49
CA SER A 166 15.37 -16.97 27.30
C SER A 166 15.64 -16.04 26.11
N SER A 167 14.61 -15.44 25.49
CA SER A 167 14.79 -14.56 24.33
C SER A 167 15.17 -13.12 24.71
N THR A 168 15.96 -12.42 23.88
CA THR A 168 16.24 -10.98 24.05
C THR A 168 14.97 -10.14 24.19
N ASP A 169 13.91 -10.53 23.49
CA ASP A 169 12.59 -9.89 23.52
C ASP A 169 11.85 -10.11 24.85
N SER A 170 12.11 -11.19 25.60
CA SER A 170 11.54 -11.39 26.94
C SER A 170 12.13 -10.40 27.96
N THR A 171 13.44 -10.19 27.90
CA THR A 171 14.15 -9.18 28.70
C THR A 171 13.71 -7.78 28.35
N LEU A 172 13.61 -7.47 27.06
CA LEU A 172 13.10 -6.18 26.57
C LEU A 172 11.65 -5.94 27.02
N LEU A 173 10.79 -6.95 26.99
CA LEU A 173 9.41 -6.77 27.42
C LEU A 173 9.30 -6.48 28.92
N LYS A 174 10.13 -7.15 29.74
CA LYS A 174 10.22 -6.88 31.18
C LYS A 174 10.66 -5.44 31.44
N SER A 175 11.69 -4.96 30.73
CA SER A 175 12.14 -3.57 30.87
C SER A 175 11.05 -2.58 30.41
N LEU A 176 10.44 -2.81 29.26
CA LEU A 176 9.36 -1.97 28.74
C LEU A 176 8.16 -1.90 29.69
N LYS A 177 7.78 -3.01 30.33
CA LYS A 177 6.69 -3.03 31.32
C LYS A 177 7.05 -2.23 32.58
N ARG A 178 8.26 -2.41 33.11
CA ARG A 178 8.73 -1.62 34.25
C ARG A 178 8.72 -0.13 33.91
N ASP A 179 9.29 0.24 32.77
CA ASP A 179 9.38 1.62 32.32
C ASP A 179 7.97 2.19 32.05
N PHE A 180 7.04 1.37 31.57
CA PHE A 180 5.63 1.74 31.41
C PHE A 180 4.96 2.04 32.76
N THR A 181 5.16 1.20 33.78
CA THR A 181 4.65 1.46 35.14
C THR A 181 5.21 2.76 35.71
N VAL A 182 6.51 3.03 35.52
CA VAL A 182 7.13 4.30 35.94
C VAL A 182 6.50 5.48 35.20
N ALA A 183 6.35 5.39 33.88
CA ALA A 183 5.74 6.44 33.07
C ALA A 183 4.27 6.72 33.45
N MET A 184 3.52 5.68 33.84
CA MET A 184 2.16 5.82 34.37
C MET A 184 2.17 6.63 35.68
N MET A 185 3.06 6.31 36.63
CA MET A 185 3.20 7.05 37.89
C MET A 185 3.62 8.51 37.65
N GLU A 186 4.55 8.75 36.73
CA GLU A 186 4.96 10.11 36.34
C GLU A 186 3.80 10.89 35.73
N SER A 187 2.97 10.23 34.92
CA SER A 187 1.79 10.84 34.32
C SER A 187 0.75 11.20 35.36
N ASP A 188 0.48 10.34 36.34
CA ASP A 188 -0.44 10.65 37.44
C ASP A 188 0.06 11.83 38.29
N ASN A 189 1.36 11.88 38.59
CA ASN A 189 1.98 12.99 39.30
C ASN A 189 1.91 14.30 38.49
N ALA A 190 2.17 14.25 37.18
CA ALA A 190 2.05 15.40 36.29
C ALA A 190 0.60 15.92 36.22
N LEU A 191 -0.39 15.02 36.12
CA LEU A 191 -1.81 15.36 36.12
C LEU A 191 -2.27 15.94 37.47
N ALA A 192 -1.71 15.47 38.59
CA ALA A 192 -2.01 16.01 39.91
C ALA A 192 -1.56 17.47 40.07
N LYS A 193 -0.49 17.88 39.35
CA LYS A 193 0.06 19.24 39.35
C LYS A 193 -0.64 20.21 38.39
N LEU A 194 -1.63 19.75 37.62
CA LEU A 194 -2.41 20.64 36.75
C LEU A 194 -3.20 21.65 37.57
N GLN A 195 -3.12 22.92 37.16
CA GLN A 195 -3.92 23.99 37.75
C GLN A 195 -5.38 23.85 37.29
N VAL A 196 -6.23 23.43 38.23
CA VAL A 196 -7.68 23.21 38.05
C VAL A 196 -8.53 24.25 38.78
N SER A 197 -7.92 25.14 39.55
CA SER A 197 -8.55 26.30 40.17
C SER A 197 -8.18 27.57 39.43
N GLU A 198 -9.02 28.60 39.56
CA GLU A 198 -8.73 29.93 39.03
C GLU A 198 -7.45 30.50 39.68
N SER A 199 -6.57 31.08 38.87
CA SER A 199 -5.27 31.62 39.28
C SER A 199 -4.91 32.81 38.41
N ASP A 200 -4.38 33.86 39.02
CA ASP A 200 -3.93 35.08 38.34
C ASP A 200 -2.72 34.84 37.41
N LYS A 201 -1.94 33.78 37.67
CA LYS A 201 -0.75 33.42 36.88
C LYS A 201 -0.74 31.92 36.55
N PRO A 202 -1.10 31.55 35.30
CA PRO A 202 -1.08 30.15 34.91
C PRO A 202 0.35 29.61 34.73
N ASP A 203 0.58 28.38 35.21
CA ASP A 203 1.83 27.63 35.03
C ASP A 203 1.71 26.68 33.83
N PHE A 204 2.46 26.98 32.77
CA PHE A 204 2.50 26.15 31.55
C PHE A 204 3.45 24.96 31.68
N SER A 205 4.34 24.93 32.69
CA SER A 205 5.29 23.84 32.93
C SER A 205 4.55 22.54 33.21
N ALA A 206 3.45 22.60 33.97
CA ALA A 206 2.60 21.45 34.25
C ALA A 206 2.03 20.80 32.97
N ASN A 207 1.48 21.60 32.05
CA ASN A 207 0.94 21.12 30.77
C ASN A 207 2.01 20.49 29.88
N ASN A 208 3.22 21.06 29.84
CA ASN A 208 4.35 20.49 29.10
C ASN A 208 4.80 19.16 29.69
N LYS A 209 4.84 19.04 31.02
CA LYS A 209 5.16 17.76 31.70
C LYS A 209 4.10 16.70 31.42
N VAL A 210 2.82 17.06 31.45
CA VAL A 210 1.71 16.16 31.07
C VAL A 210 1.81 15.71 29.62
N LYS A 211 2.13 16.62 28.69
CA LYS A 211 2.38 16.26 27.28
C LYS A 211 3.48 15.18 27.20
N GLN A 212 4.63 15.43 27.82
CA GLN A 212 5.78 14.53 27.79
C GLN A 212 5.44 13.17 28.40
N SER A 213 4.83 13.13 29.60
CA SER A 213 4.47 11.89 30.27
C SER A 213 3.47 11.05 29.46
N LEU A 214 2.42 11.68 28.91
CA LEU A 214 1.43 10.99 28.07
C LEU A 214 2.06 10.47 26.77
N GLN A 215 2.99 11.21 26.16
CA GLN A 215 3.73 10.76 24.98
C GLN A 215 4.60 9.53 25.28
N THR A 216 5.29 9.52 26.43
CA THR A 216 6.08 8.38 26.88
C THR A 216 5.22 7.15 27.13
N VAL A 217 4.08 7.29 27.82
CA VAL A 217 3.11 6.21 28.04
C VAL A 217 2.56 5.66 26.72
N ALA A 218 2.21 6.56 25.79
CA ALA A 218 1.76 6.21 24.45
C ALA A 218 2.81 5.40 23.66
N PHE A 219 4.07 5.84 23.70
CA PHE A 219 5.18 5.15 23.06
C PHE A 219 5.42 3.76 23.66
N LEU A 220 5.55 3.67 24.99
CA LEU A 220 5.85 2.41 25.68
C LEU A 220 4.73 1.37 25.49
N SER A 221 3.46 1.79 25.58
CA SER A 221 2.34 0.88 25.31
C SER A 221 2.31 0.37 23.87
N ARG A 222 2.70 1.21 22.90
CA ARG A 222 2.85 0.80 21.50
C ARG A 222 3.94 -0.24 21.34
N GLU A 223 5.10 -0.03 21.96
CA GLU A 223 6.23 -0.97 21.89
C GLU A 223 5.94 -2.30 22.58
N ILE A 224 5.31 -2.29 23.76
CA ILE A 224 4.84 -3.51 24.43
C ILE A 224 3.93 -4.33 23.49
N LYS A 225 2.95 -3.67 22.86
CA LYS A 225 2.04 -4.32 21.89
C LYS A 225 2.77 -4.73 20.60
N SER A 226 3.83 -4.04 20.18
CA SER A 226 4.61 -4.37 18.99
C SER A 226 5.42 -5.66 19.19
N VAL A 227 6.10 -5.78 20.33
CA VAL A 227 6.87 -6.97 20.71
C VAL A 227 5.96 -8.19 20.77
N LEU A 228 4.85 -8.12 21.50
CA LEU A 228 3.91 -9.25 21.61
C LEU A 228 3.30 -9.66 20.27
N TYR A 229 3.03 -8.69 19.40
CA TYR A 229 2.51 -8.98 18.07
C TYR A 229 3.50 -9.78 17.20
N ARG A 230 4.82 -9.56 17.33
CA ARG A 230 5.84 -10.34 16.61
C ARG A 230 5.71 -11.85 16.86
N TYR A 231 5.32 -12.23 18.08
CA TYR A 231 5.15 -13.62 18.48
C TYR A 231 3.73 -14.15 18.31
N SER A 232 2.79 -13.31 17.90
CA SER A 232 1.41 -13.73 17.69
C SER A 232 1.30 -14.80 16.60
N THR A 233 0.39 -15.75 16.79
CA THR A 233 0.11 -16.81 15.82
C THR A 233 -0.24 -16.24 14.45
N ILE A 234 -1.03 -15.15 14.43
CA ILE A 234 -1.42 -14.50 13.17
C ILE A 234 -0.23 -13.93 12.41
N ARG A 235 0.76 -13.35 13.11
CA ARG A 235 1.98 -12.86 12.48
C ARG A 235 2.84 -14.00 11.94
N ARG A 236 2.96 -15.10 12.68
CA ARG A 236 3.69 -16.30 12.21
C ARG A 236 3.05 -16.89 10.96
N ILE A 237 1.73 -17.04 10.96
CA ILE A 237 0.96 -17.51 9.79
C ILE A 237 1.18 -16.54 8.62
N TYR A 238 1.08 -15.23 8.84
CA TYR A 238 1.33 -14.23 7.80
C TYR A 238 2.74 -14.39 7.20
N THR A 239 3.78 -14.44 8.02
CA THR A 239 5.17 -14.60 7.55
C THR A 239 5.36 -15.90 6.78
N LEU A 240 4.76 -17.01 7.23
CA LEU A 240 4.83 -18.28 6.51
C LEU A 240 4.15 -18.22 5.14
N LEU A 241 2.94 -17.66 5.07
CA LEU A 241 2.17 -17.58 3.82
C LEU A 241 2.74 -16.55 2.85
N PHE A 242 3.16 -15.40 3.37
CA PHE A 242 3.65 -14.29 2.55
C PHE A 242 5.12 -14.49 2.17
N ASP A 243 6.03 -14.51 3.14
CA ASP A 243 7.47 -14.61 2.86
C ASP A 243 7.84 -16.03 2.42
N GLY A 244 7.29 -17.04 3.10
CA GLY A 244 7.58 -18.45 2.83
C GLY A 244 7.02 -18.93 1.49
N LEU A 245 5.72 -18.71 1.23
CA LEU A 245 5.08 -19.17 -0.01
C LEU A 245 5.07 -18.08 -1.08
N PHE A 246 4.30 -17.00 -0.89
CA PHE A 246 4.03 -16.03 -1.95
C PHE A 246 5.32 -15.42 -2.55
N VAL A 247 6.23 -14.94 -1.70
CA VAL A 247 7.49 -14.33 -2.14
C VAL A 247 8.42 -15.36 -2.78
N SER A 248 8.56 -16.55 -2.21
CA SER A 248 9.44 -17.60 -2.76
C SER A 248 8.93 -18.17 -4.09
N LEU A 249 7.62 -18.40 -4.23
CA LEU A 249 7.01 -18.81 -5.50
C LEU A 249 7.12 -17.70 -6.55
N GLY A 250 6.90 -16.45 -6.14
CA GLY A 250 7.10 -15.28 -7.00
C GLY A 250 8.54 -15.16 -7.48
N SER A 251 9.53 -15.34 -6.60
CA SER A 251 10.96 -15.28 -6.97
C SER A 251 11.34 -16.40 -7.94
N ALA A 252 10.80 -17.61 -7.78
CA ALA A 252 10.98 -18.70 -8.74
C ALA A 252 10.39 -18.35 -10.11
N MET A 253 9.18 -17.76 -10.16
CA MET A 253 8.58 -17.31 -11.41
C MET A 253 9.40 -16.21 -12.09
N PHE A 254 9.88 -15.22 -11.34
CA PHE A 254 10.72 -14.15 -11.88
C PHE A 254 12.11 -14.65 -12.32
N SER A 255 12.68 -15.61 -11.60
CA SER A 255 13.93 -16.27 -12.00
C SER A 255 13.77 -16.99 -13.34
N LEU A 256 12.70 -17.77 -13.48
CA LEU A 256 12.38 -18.47 -14.72
C LEU A 256 12.09 -17.49 -15.86
N LEU A 257 11.35 -16.41 -15.59
CA LEU A 257 11.11 -15.34 -16.56
C LEU A 257 12.42 -14.70 -17.02
N GLY A 258 13.33 -14.37 -16.10
CA GLY A 258 14.64 -13.83 -16.41
C GLY A 258 15.47 -14.77 -17.27
N PHE A 259 15.50 -16.07 -16.92
CA PHE A 259 16.15 -17.10 -17.73
C PHE A 259 15.58 -17.17 -19.16
N TYR A 260 14.26 -17.17 -19.30
CA TYR A 260 13.63 -17.22 -20.62
C TYR A 260 13.84 -15.96 -21.45
N ILE A 261 13.86 -14.77 -20.82
CA ILE A 261 14.20 -13.52 -21.51
C ILE A 261 15.63 -13.59 -22.04
N ALA A 262 16.59 -14.01 -21.22
CA ALA A 262 17.98 -14.17 -21.64
C ALA A 262 18.12 -15.20 -22.77
N ALA A 263 17.46 -16.35 -22.66
CA ALA A 263 17.46 -17.39 -23.69
C ALA A 263 16.78 -16.96 -25.00
N ALA A 264 15.72 -16.16 -24.92
CA ALA A 264 15.06 -15.58 -26.09
C ALA A 264 15.94 -14.50 -26.74
N ALA A 265 16.54 -13.62 -25.94
CA ALA A 265 17.47 -12.60 -26.41
C ALA A 265 18.68 -13.21 -27.13
N TYR A 266 19.32 -14.24 -26.54
CA TYR A 266 20.41 -14.95 -27.20
C TYR A 266 20.00 -15.55 -28.56
N ARG A 267 18.80 -16.14 -28.63
CA ARG A 267 18.27 -16.70 -29.89
C ARG A 267 17.96 -15.63 -30.94
N ALA A 268 17.48 -14.46 -30.52
CA ALA A 268 17.14 -13.33 -31.39
C ALA A 268 18.38 -12.53 -31.87
N PHE A 269 19.43 -12.48 -31.05
CA PHE A 269 20.66 -11.72 -31.32
C PHE A 269 21.78 -12.54 -31.96
N ARG A 270 21.57 -13.83 -32.24
CA ARG A 270 22.53 -14.60 -33.04
C ARG A 270 22.63 -13.94 -34.42
N ILE A 271 23.83 -13.45 -34.76
CA ILE A 271 24.12 -12.77 -36.03
C ILE A 271 23.77 -13.70 -37.19
N LYS A 272 22.64 -13.42 -37.81
CA LYS A 272 22.12 -14.15 -38.98
C LYS A 272 21.68 -13.20 -40.09
N SER A 273 21.64 -11.90 -39.82
CA SER A 273 21.19 -10.85 -40.74
C SER A 273 21.79 -9.50 -40.35
N ALA A 274 21.71 -8.53 -41.26
CA ALA A 274 22.17 -7.16 -41.02
C ALA A 274 21.34 -6.49 -39.90
N GLU A 275 20.04 -6.79 -39.85
CA GLU A 275 19.10 -6.28 -38.85
C GLU A 275 19.41 -6.79 -37.45
N SER A 276 19.71 -8.10 -37.30
CA SER A 276 20.11 -8.67 -35.99
C SER A 276 21.45 -8.10 -35.51
N THR A 277 22.35 -7.75 -36.42
CA THR A 277 23.63 -7.10 -36.09
C THR A 277 23.40 -5.68 -35.57
N LEU A 278 22.54 -4.91 -36.23
CA LEU A 278 22.16 -3.57 -35.77
C LEU A 278 21.52 -3.61 -34.37
N MET A 279 20.62 -4.57 -34.14
CA MET A 279 19.99 -4.77 -32.83
C MET A 279 21.00 -5.15 -31.75
N LEU A 280 21.96 -6.04 -32.06
CA LEU A 280 23.02 -6.43 -31.13
C LEU A 280 23.93 -5.25 -30.78
N LEU A 281 24.35 -4.45 -31.77
CA LEU A 281 25.17 -3.26 -31.55
C LEU A 281 24.44 -2.22 -30.70
N ALA A 282 23.18 -1.94 -31.01
CA ALA A 282 22.35 -1.03 -30.22
C ALA A 282 22.22 -1.51 -28.77
N ALA A 283 21.97 -2.80 -28.55
CA ALA A 283 21.89 -3.39 -27.22
C ALA A 283 23.22 -3.31 -26.46
N LEU A 284 24.34 -3.59 -27.12
CA LEU A 284 25.68 -3.53 -26.52
C LEU A 284 26.04 -2.10 -26.11
N LEU A 285 25.78 -1.11 -26.96
CA LEU A 285 26.01 0.30 -26.65
C LEU A 285 25.16 0.77 -25.46
N VAL A 286 23.88 0.37 -25.40
CA VAL A 286 23.00 0.69 -24.26
C VAL A 286 23.49 0.00 -22.99
N MET A 287 23.87 -1.27 -23.05
CA MET A 287 24.40 -2.00 -21.89
C MET A 287 25.70 -1.37 -21.38
N LEU A 288 26.64 -1.02 -22.26
CA LEU A 288 27.86 -0.32 -21.86
C LEU A 288 27.54 1.00 -21.15
N GLY A 289 26.70 1.86 -21.73
CA GLY A 289 26.34 3.13 -21.10
C GLY A 289 25.52 3.01 -19.80
N GLN A 290 24.97 1.82 -19.48
CA GLN A 290 24.16 1.60 -18.27
C GLN A 290 25.03 1.23 -17.06
N ILE A 291 26.24 0.72 -17.28
CA ILE A 291 27.11 0.26 -16.20
C ILE A 291 27.91 1.45 -15.63
N PRO A 292 28.07 1.56 -14.29
CA PRO A 292 28.76 2.68 -13.66
C PRO A 292 30.21 2.92 -14.13
N PHE A 293 30.91 1.89 -14.64
CA PHE A 293 32.29 2.01 -15.09
C PHE A 293 32.46 2.65 -16.48
N SER A 294 31.36 2.87 -17.22
CA SER A 294 31.40 3.32 -18.61
C SER A 294 32.14 4.64 -18.82
N ILE A 295 32.02 5.56 -17.86
CA ILE A 295 32.68 6.87 -17.85
C ILE A 295 34.21 6.74 -17.90
N TRP A 296 34.78 5.67 -17.32
CA TRP A 296 36.22 5.44 -17.31
C TRP A 296 36.75 4.85 -18.62
N ILE A 297 35.87 4.24 -19.44
CA ILE A 297 36.24 3.72 -20.76
C ILE A 297 36.11 4.84 -21.79
N TRP A 298 34.92 5.45 -21.86
CA TRP A 298 34.62 6.54 -22.77
C TRP A 298 33.29 7.20 -22.38
N ASP A 299 33.32 8.51 -22.16
CA ASP A 299 32.15 9.29 -21.71
C ASP A 299 30.99 9.26 -22.73
N GLY A 300 31.31 9.16 -24.03
CA GLY A 300 30.32 9.15 -25.11
C GLY A 300 29.36 7.94 -25.09
N PHE A 301 29.67 6.85 -24.39
CA PHE A 301 28.72 5.73 -24.22
C PHE A 301 27.46 6.16 -23.47
N THR A 302 27.59 7.08 -22.50
CA THR A 302 26.45 7.59 -21.74
C THR A 302 25.53 8.42 -22.64
N ASP A 303 26.11 9.29 -23.47
CA ASP A 303 25.37 10.14 -24.39
C ASP A 303 24.63 9.34 -25.47
N ILE A 304 25.29 8.34 -26.05
CA ILE A 304 24.67 7.44 -27.04
C ILE A 304 23.51 6.68 -26.41
N ARG A 305 23.70 6.14 -25.19
CA ARG A 305 22.62 5.48 -24.45
C ARG A 305 21.46 6.43 -24.23
N LEU A 306 21.72 7.64 -23.74
CA LEU A 306 20.69 8.64 -23.45
C LEU A 306 19.91 9.00 -24.71
N TRP A 307 20.60 9.25 -25.83
CA TRP A 307 19.95 9.51 -27.11
C TRP A 307 19.06 8.33 -27.56
N LEU A 308 19.59 7.12 -27.51
CA LEU A 308 18.87 5.91 -27.94
C LEU A 308 17.64 5.63 -27.06
N LEU A 309 17.75 5.86 -25.74
CA LEU A 309 16.65 5.69 -24.79
C LEU A 309 15.61 6.82 -24.86
N SER A 310 16.03 8.07 -25.08
CA SER A 310 15.16 9.26 -25.04
C SER A 310 14.44 9.54 -26.35
N VAL A 311 15.00 9.14 -27.49
CA VAL A 311 14.42 9.43 -28.81
C VAL A 311 13.81 8.16 -29.43
N PRO A 312 14.55 7.18 -30.00
CA PRO A 312 13.96 5.98 -30.60
C PRO A 312 13.15 5.12 -29.62
N ASN A 313 13.73 4.77 -28.46
CA ASN A 313 13.06 3.89 -27.51
C ASN A 313 11.83 4.56 -26.92
N THR A 314 11.90 5.85 -26.61
CA THR A 314 10.72 6.57 -26.10
C THR A 314 9.62 6.60 -27.16
N ALA A 315 9.93 6.83 -28.45
CA ALA A 315 8.93 6.72 -29.53
C ALA A 315 8.24 5.34 -29.57
N ALA A 316 9.01 4.25 -29.50
CA ALA A 316 8.48 2.89 -29.45
C ALA A 316 7.64 2.64 -28.18
N PHE A 317 8.14 3.05 -27.01
CA PHE A 317 7.45 2.85 -25.74
C PHE A 317 6.14 3.63 -25.63
N ARG A 318 6.05 4.79 -26.30
CA ARG A 318 4.81 5.56 -26.43
C ARG A 318 3.74 4.75 -27.19
N ALA A 319 4.10 4.15 -28.32
CA ALA A 319 3.19 3.28 -29.07
C ALA A 319 2.75 2.05 -28.25
N ILE A 320 3.68 1.41 -27.53
CA ILE A 320 3.38 0.28 -26.63
C ILE A 320 2.41 0.70 -25.53
N LYS A 321 2.64 1.84 -24.86
CA LYS A 321 1.74 2.36 -23.82
C LYS A 321 0.32 2.59 -24.33
N ILE A 322 0.18 3.17 -25.53
CA ILE A 322 -1.12 3.42 -26.15
C ILE A 322 -1.81 2.08 -26.47
N GLY A 323 -1.10 1.15 -27.11
CA GLY A 323 -1.63 -0.19 -27.41
C GLY A 323 -2.07 -0.95 -26.16
N ALA A 324 -1.26 -0.91 -25.10
CA ALA A 324 -1.57 -1.54 -23.82
C ALA A 324 -2.76 -0.88 -23.12
N ALA A 325 -2.87 0.45 -23.14
CA ALA A 325 -4.00 1.19 -22.57
C ALA A 325 -5.31 0.85 -23.29
N VAL A 326 -5.28 0.81 -24.63
CA VAL A 326 -6.43 0.40 -25.44
C VAL A 326 -6.81 -1.06 -25.15
N ALA A 327 -5.85 -1.98 -25.14
CA ALA A 327 -6.10 -3.38 -24.82
C ALA A 327 -6.69 -3.57 -23.41
N GLY A 328 -6.17 -2.84 -22.42
CA GLY A 328 -6.68 -2.82 -21.06
C GLY A 328 -8.12 -2.32 -20.99
N LEU A 329 -8.44 -1.25 -21.71
CA LEU A 329 -9.80 -0.72 -21.82
C LEU A 329 -10.76 -1.71 -22.48
N VAL A 330 -10.34 -2.39 -23.57
CA VAL A 330 -11.14 -3.44 -24.22
C VAL A 330 -11.45 -4.55 -23.20
N MET A 331 -10.43 -5.03 -22.48
CA MET A 331 -10.61 -6.10 -21.50
C MET A 331 -11.52 -5.68 -20.35
N ALA A 332 -11.33 -4.47 -19.80
CA ALA A 332 -12.17 -3.94 -18.74
C ALA A 332 -13.65 -3.87 -19.14
N ILE A 333 -13.94 -3.34 -20.33
CA ILE A 333 -15.32 -3.22 -20.79
C ILE A 333 -15.88 -4.60 -21.19
N ARG A 334 -15.08 -5.50 -21.77
CA ARG A 334 -15.50 -6.88 -22.09
C ARG A 334 -15.91 -7.64 -20.83
N MET A 335 -15.14 -7.50 -19.75
CA MET A 335 -15.48 -8.04 -18.43
C MET A 335 -16.76 -7.40 -17.89
N TRP A 336 -16.90 -6.07 -17.99
CA TRP A 336 -18.08 -5.35 -17.48
C TRP A 336 -19.38 -5.76 -18.17
N LEU A 337 -19.36 -5.92 -19.50
CA LEU A 337 -20.55 -6.36 -20.24
C LEU A 337 -20.73 -7.89 -20.24
N SER A 338 -19.90 -8.64 -19.50
CA SER A 338 -19.96 -10.11 -19.38
C SER A 338 -19.98 -10.82 -20.75
N ILE A 339 -19.15 -10.35 -21.69
CA ILE A 339 -19.09 -10.88 -23.07
C ILE A 339 -18.08 -12.05 -23.17
N GLU A 340 -17.49 -12.48 -22.07
CA GLU A 340 -16.66 -13.70 -22.00
C GLU A 340 -17.55 -14.94 -21.89
N SER A 341 -18.27 -15.28 -22.97
CA SER A 341 -19.14 -16.46 -23.03
C SER A 341 -18.42 -17.78 -23.32
N GLU A 342 -17.11 -17.78 -23.58
CA GLU A 342 -16.42 -19.00 -24.04
C GLU A 342 -16.13 -20.03 -22.94
N SER A 343 -16.29 -19.69 -21.65
CA SER A 343 -16.09 -20.66 -20.56
C SER A 343 -17.32 -21.53 -20.27
N PHE A 344 -18.47 -21.26 -20.91
CA PHE A 344 -19.75 -21.91 -20.59
C PHE A 344 -20.26 -22.94 -21.60
N GLU A 345 -19.80 -22.96 -22.86
CA GLU A 345 -20.40 -23.84 -23.90
C GLU A 345 -19.64 -25.13 -24.21
N ARG A 346 -18.38 -25.31 -23.80
CA ARG A 346 -17.58 -26.50 -24.19
C ARG A 346 -17.48 -27.57 -23.08
N GLY A 347 -18.63 -27.96 -22.54
CA GLY A 347 -18.76 -29.04 -21.57
C GLY A 347 -19.78 -30.13 -21.93
N THR A 348 -20.39 -30.06 -23.12
CA THR A 348 -21.43 -31.01 -23.58
C THR A 348 -21.02 -31.85 -24.78
N GLU A 349 -19.74 -31.84 -25.16
CA GLU A 349 -19.19 -32.79 -26.13
C GLU A 349 -17.92 -33.39 -25.53
N LEU A 350 -18.10 -34.51 -24.83
CA LEU A 350 -17.28 -35.74 -24.81
C LEU A 350 -17.75 -36.63 -23.65
#